data_AF-A0A397SJX2-F1
#
_entry.id   AF-A0A397SJX2-F1
#
_cell.length_a   1.000
_cell.length_b   1.000
_cell.length_c   1.000
_cell.angle_alpha   90.00
_cell.angle_beta   90.00
_cell.angle_gamma   90.00
#
_symmetry.space_group_name_H-M   'P 1'
#
loop_
_entity.id
_entity.type
_entity.pdbx_description
1 polymer ?
#
loop_
_entity_poly.entity_id
_entity_poly.type
_entity_poly.pdbx_seq_one_letter_code
_entity_poly.pdbx_strand_id
1 'polypeptide(L)'
;MVVAKQEPPSWLKSFAVLCVWINALLQARAFAGPGKFIAIVIEIGKKILTLFLTLIIIVFGFANALFVLLRDTLPMDIVQQYNGTLTNDNGATIGSISLSQTPQSNTNMWSRFDYSILATYFFLGIGWDSVTTFNPNTALYLMMVLFSLVAVILLLNILIGLITEVFSASLRAGRQAWLRQRAELIAELELFMLSPSQRQHPDWFPHLVYYEAHSDTIKNWRRRLYLEEMGELDADFVRRELKGVKDDLNDELKEIKGMVGQIRLFMKNPIDGGDFGNKSGRSSMISV
;
A
#
# COMPACT_ATOMS: atom_id res chain seq x y z
N MET A 1 16.32 -51.05 20.84
CA MET A 1 15.38 -49.91 20.99
C MET A 1 14.71 -49.69 19.64
N VAL A 2 13.54 -50.30 19.43
CA VAL A 2 12.79 -50.16 18.18
C VAL A 2 12.06 -48.82 18.26
N VAL A 3 12.63 -47.80 17.61
CA VAL A 3 11.92 -46.52 17.42
C VAL A 3 10.78 -46.82 16.45
N ALA A 4 9.60 -47.11 17.00
CA ALA A 4 8.38 -47.12 16.21
C ALA A 4 8.26 -45.72 15.59
N LYS A 5 8.48 -45.62 14.27
CA LYS A 5 8.22 -44.40 13.51
C LYS A 5 6.70 -44.15 13.51
N GLN A 6 6.19 -43.57 14.59
CA GLN A 6 4.87 -42.98 14.58
C GLN A 6 4.91 -41.81 13.60
N GLU A 7 4.08 -41.85 12.58
CA GLU A 7 3.95 -40.73 11.67
C GLU A 7 3.46 -39.49 12.43
N PRO A 8 3.95 -38.29 12.09
CA PRO A 8 3.46 -37.06 12.71
C PRO A 8 1.97 -36.86 12.42
N PRO A 9 1.25 -36.10 13.28
CA PRO A 9 -0.16 -35.81 13.08
C PRO A 9 -0.47 -35.21 11.70
N SER A 10 -1.61 -35.57 11.10
CA SER A 10 -2.00 -35.13 9.76
C SER A 10 -2.07 -33.61 9.60
N TRP A 11 -2.51 -32.89 10.63
CA TRP A 11 -2.55 -31.42 10.62
C TRP A 11 -1.13 -30.83 10.47
N LEU A 12 -0.15 -31.40 11.18
CA LEU A 12 1.24 -30.95 11.11
C LEU A 12 1.85 -31.22 9.73
N LYS A 13 1.55 -32.39 9.13
CA LYS A 13 1.94 -32.71 7.75
C LYS A 13 1.38 -31.67 6.76
N SER A 14 0.12 -31.26 6.92
CA SER A 14 -0.51 -30.23 6.08
C SER A 14 0.19 -28.86 6.18
N PHE A 15 0.46 -28.39 7.41
CA PHE A 15 1.21 -27.15 7.61
C PHE A 15 2.63 -27.22 7.06
N ALA A 16 3.30 -28.37 7.20
CA ALA A 16 4.63 -28.56 6.62
C ALA A 16 4.60 -28.43 5.08
N VAL A 17 3.62 -29.04 4.41
CA VAL A 17 3.45 -28.89 2.95
C VAL A 17 3.20 -27.43 2.57
N LEU A 18 2.36 -26.70 3.31
CA LEU A 18 2.13 -25.27 3.09
C LEU A 18 3.44 -24.46 3.24
N CYS A 19 4.21 -24.71 4.29
CA CYS A 19 5.50 -24.06 4.52
C CYS A 19 6.49 -24.32 3.39
N VAL A 20 6.51 -25.53 2.81
CA VAL A 20 7.35 -25.85 1.65
C VAL A 20 6.96 -24.99 0.43
N TRP A 21 5.66 -24.85 0.15
CA TRP A 21 5.19 -24.00 -0.95
C TRP A 21 5.48 -22.51 -0.73
N ILE A 22 5.31 -22.01 0.49
CA ILE A 22 5.67 -20.63 0.84
C ILE A 22 7.17 -20.41 0.68
N ASN A 23 8.00 -21.35 1.14
CA ASN A 23 9.45 -21.26 0.98
C ASN A 23 9.86 -21.30 -0.51
N ALA A 24 9.23 -22.15 -1.32
CA ALA A 24 9.45 -22.18 -2.77
C ALA A 24 9.12 -20.82 -3.42
N LEU A 25 8.02 -20.17 -3.00
CA LEU A 25 7.68 -18.81 -3.44
C LEU A 25 8.74 -17.80 -3.01
N LEU A 26 9.26 -17.88 -1.78
CA LEU A 26 10.31 -16.99 -1.31
C LEU A 26 11.63 -17.18 -2.06
N GLN A 27 11.97 -18.42 -2.44
CA GLN A 27 13.16 -18.71 -3.25
C GLN A 27 13.08 -18.10 -4.65
N ALA A 28 11.88 -17.87 -5.19
CA ALA A 28 11.72 -17.16 -6.45
C ALA A 28 12.23 -15.70 -6.39
N ARG A 29 12.55 -15.17 -5.20
CA ARG A 29 13.26 -13.88 -5.03
C ARG A 29 14.61 -13.81 -5.77
N ALA A 30 15.25 -14.96 -6.02
CA ALA A 30 16.51 -15.05 -6.73
C ALA A 30 16.39 -14.66 -8.22
N PHE A 31 15.20 -14.80 -8.83
CA PHE A 31 14.99 -14.52 -10.25
C PHE A 31 14.59 -13.07 -10.50
N ALA A 32 15.06 -12.49 -11.61
CA ALA A 32 14.83 -11.08 -11.93
C ALA A 32 13.37 -10.72 -12.27
N GLY A 33 12.57 -11.69 -12.70
CA GLY A 33 11.13 -11.52 -12.97
C GLY A 33 10.32 -11.43 -11.68
N PRO A 34 9.99 -12.57 -11.05
CA PRO A 34 9.15 -12.60 -9.84
C PRO A 34 9.82 -11.97 -8.62
N GLY A 35 11.16 -11.93 -8.56
CA GLY A 35 11.86 -11.49 -7.36
C GLY A 35 11.69 -10.00 -7.03
N LYS A 36 11.44 -9.14 -8.03
CA LYS A 36 11.10 -7.74 -7.76
C LYS A 36 9.78 -7.61 -7.03
N PHE A 37 8.77 -8.38 -7.46
CA PHE A 37 7.46 -8.39 -6.82
C PHE A 37 7.54 -8.92 -5.38
N ILE A 38 8.25 -10.03 -5.17
CA ILE A 38 8.44 -10.61 -3.84
C ILE A 38 9.17 -9.64 -2.90
N ALA A 39 10.22 -8.96 -3.40
CA ALA A 39 10.95 -7.96 -2.62
C ALA A 39 10.04 -6.83 -2.12
N ILE A 40 9.18 -6.32 -3.02
CA ILE A 40 8.19 -5.29 -2.72
C ILE A 40 7.19 -5.80 -1.67
N VAL A 41 6.65 -7.01 -1.83
CA VAL A 41 5.70 -7.60 -0.86
C VAL A 41 6.32 -7.76 0.52
N ILE A 42 7.57 -8.22 0.62
CA ILE A 42 8.27 -8.35 1.91
C ILE A 42 8.47 -6.97 2.56
N GLU A 43 8.82 -5.95 1.77
CA GLU A 43 9.01 -4.59 2.29
C GLU A 43 7.70 -3.98 2.79
N ILE A 44 6.61 -4.14 2.03
CA ILE A 44 5.26 -3.72 2.43
C ILE A 44 4.87 -4.41 3.74
N GLY A 45 5.02 -5.73 3.81
CA GLY A 45 4.67 -6.53 4.99
C GLY A 45 5.35 -6.02 6.27
N LYS A 46 6.64 -5.64 6.19
CA LYS A 46 7.36 -5.06 7.33
C LYS A 46 6.79 -3.70 7.75
N LYS A 47 6.39 -2.85 6.79
CA LYS A 47 5.87 -1.50 7.06
C LYS A 47 4.45 -1.51 7.62
N ILE A 48 3.59 -2.42 7.17
CA ILE A 48 2.19 -2.50 7.63
C ILE A 48 1.99 -3.35 8.89
N LEU A 49 3.04 -4.03 9.38
CA LEU A 49 2.97 -4.96 10.50
C LEU A 49 2.35 -4.32 11.75
N THR A 50 2.74 -3.09 12.08
CA THR A 50 2.21 -2.37 13.25
C THR A 50 0.69 -2.18 13.16
N LEU A 51 0.18 -1.82 11.97
CA LEU A 51 -1.25 -1.63 11.77
C LEU A 51 -2.02 -2.95 11.87
N PHE A 52 -1.45 -4.03 11.32
CA PHE A 52 -2.04 -5.36 11.44
C PHE A 52 -2.08 -5.85 12.90
N LEU A 53 -1.04 -5.56 13.68
CA LEU A 53 -1.01 -5.89 15.11
C LEU A 53 -2.08 -5.12 15.89
N THR A 54 -2.29 -3.83 15.57
CA THR A 54 -3.39 -3.05 16.13
C THR A 54 -4.76 -3.64 15.80
N LEU A 55 -4.97 -4.09 14.55
CA LEU A 55 -6.21 -4.77 14.14
C LEU A 55 -6.43 -6.05 14.96
N ILE A 56 -5.40 -6.87 15.15
CA ILE A 56 -5.48 -8.09 15.97
C ILE A 56 -5.89 -7.75 17.40
N ILE A 57 -5.26 -6.76 18.04
CA ILE A 57 -5.60 -6.36 19.41
C ILE A 57 -7.07 -5.95 19.51
N ILE A 58 -7.57 -5.19 18.54
CA ILE A 58 -8.96 -4.74 18.52
C ILE A 58 -9.92 -5.92 18.33
N VAL A 59 -9.63 -6.83 17.40
CA VAL A 59 -10.42 -8.06 17.21
C VAL A 59 -10.45 -8.89 18.49
N PHE A 60 -9.32 -9.04 19.19
CA PHE A 60 -9.27 -9.73 20.48
C PHE A 60 -10.09 -9.03 21.56
N GLY A 61 -10.04 -7.70 21.63
CA GLY A 61 -10.84 -6.90 22.58
C GLY A 61 -12.35 -7.10 22.36
N PHE A 62 -12.81 -7.00 21.12
CA PHE A 62 -14.21 -7.23 20.78
C PHE A 62 -14.63 -8.69 20.95
N ALA A 63 -13.76 -9.65 20.62
CA ALA A 63 -14.02 -11.07 20.85
C ALA A 63 -14.24 -11.36 22.34
N ASN A 64 -13.42 -10.77 23.22
CA ASN A 64 -13.58 -10.93 24.65
C ASN A 64 -14.88 -10.26 25.17
N ALA A 65 -15.20 -9.05 24.70
CA ALA A 65 -16.42 -8.35 25.09
C ALA A 65 -17.69 -9.11 24.67
N LEU A 66 -17.74 -9.59 23.42
CA LEU A 66 -18.86 -10.38 22.91
C LEU A 66 -18.94 -11.77 23.56
N PHE A 67 -17.79 -12.41 23.84
CA PHE A 67 -17.76 -13.64 24.62
C PHE A 67 -18.44 -13.47 25.98
N VAL A 68 -18.10 -12.41 26.73
CA VAL A 68 -18.74 -12.16 28.04
C VAL A 68 -20.24 -11.89 27.90
N LEU A 69 -20.68 -11.23 26.84
CA LEU A 69 -22.08 -10.88 26.62
C LEU A 69 -22.95 -12.06 26.15
N LEU A 70 -22.41 -12.99 25.34
CA LEU A 70 -23.18 -14.05 24.66
C LEU A 70 -22.91 -15.47 25.22
N ARG A 71 -21.94 -15.67 26.12
CA ARG A 71 -21.57 -17.02 26.61
C ARG A 71 -22.68 -17.76 27.35
N ASP A 72 -23.57 -17.05 28.04
CA ASP A 72 -24.53 -17.65 28.98
C ASP A 72 -25.85 -18.05 28.29
N THR A 73 -25.95 -17.92 26.96
CA THR A 73 -27.13 -18.37 26.20
C THR A 73 -27.08 -19.86 25.93
N LEU A 74 -28.18 -20.56 26.21
CA LEU A 74 -28.28 -21.98 25.95
C LEU A 74 -28.38 -22.24 24.43
N PRO A 75 -27.71 -23.28 23.90
CA PRO A 75 -27.80 -23.63 22.48
C PRO A 75 -29.24 -23.84 21.98
N MET A 76 -30.15 -24.26 22.86
CA MET A 76 -31.56 -24.47 22.51
C MET A 76 -32.30 -23.18 22.13
N ASP A 77 -31.85 -22.03 22.68
CA ASP A 77 -32.48 -20.72 22.48
C ASP A 77 -32.06 -20.04 21.16
N ILE A 78 -31.02 -20.56 20.51
CA ILE A 78 -30.46 -20.06 19.25
C ILE A 78 -30.67 -21.02 18.07
N VAL A 79 -31.24 -22.20 18.32
CA VAL A 79 -31.58 -23.14 17.24
C VAL A 79 -32.74 -22.61 16.42
N GLN A 80 -32.66 -22.71 15.09
CA GLN A 80 -33.81 -22.40 14.22
C GLN A 80 -34.93 -23.43 14.43
N GLN A 81 -36.11 -22.93 14.78
CA GLN A 81 -37.32 -23.72 14.91
C GLN A 81 -38.26 -23.40 13.75
N TYR A 82 -38.66 -24.44 13.01
CA TYR A 82 -39.64 -24.33 11.94
C TYR A 82 -40.96 -24.88 12.43
N ASN A 83 -41.92 -23.99 12.65
CA ASN A 83 -43.27 -24.35 13.04
C ASN A 83 -44.19 -24.15 11.83
N GLY A 84 -44.94 -25.19 11.48
CA GLY A 84 -45.89 -25.17 10.38
C GLY A 84 -47.25 -25.70 10.82
N THR A 85 -48.31 -25.15 10.26
CA THR A 85 -49.68 -25.64 10.44
C THR A 85 -50.15 -26.29 9.15
N LEU A 86 -50.59 -27.55 9.23
CA LEU A 86 -51.19 -28.27 8.13
C LEU A 86 -52.66 -27.82 8.01
N THR A 87 -53.04 -27.22 6.88
CA THR A 87 -54.43 -26.82 6.60
C THR A 87 -55.03 -27.68 5.50
N ASN A 88 -56.32 -28.02 5.65
CA ASN A 88 -57.09 -28.66 4.57
C ASN A 88 -57.44 -27.65 3.45
N ASP A 89 -57.98 -28.14 2.33
CA ASP A 89 -58.48 -27.30 1.22
C ASP A 89 -59.56 -26.29 1.67
N ASN A 90 -60.22 -26.54 2.80
CA ASN A 90 -61.21 -25.66 3.42
C ASN A 90 -60.62 -24.67 4.45
N GLY A 91 -59.29 -24.59 4.58
CA GLY A 91 -58.59 -23.70 5.52
C GLY A 91 -58.60 -24.15 6.99
N ALA A 92 -59.24 -25.28 7.32
CA ALA A 92 -59.25 -25.82 8.68
C ALA A 92 -57.90 -26.46 9.04
N THR A 93 -57.32 -26.11 10.19
CA THR A 93 -56.05 -26.66 10.68
C THR A 93 -56.21 -28.11 11.12
N ILE A 94 -55.52 -29.04 10.46
CA ILE A 94 -55.57 -30.49 10.73
C ILE A 94 -54.48 -30.91 11.74
N GLY A 95 -53.37 -30.16 11.81
CA GLY A 95 -52.30 -30.45 12.75
C GLY A 95 -51.16 -29.45 12.69
N SER A 96 -50.24 -29.53 13.65
CA SER A 96 -49.02 -28.72 13.71
C SER A 96 -47.78 -29.60 13.56
N ILE A 97 -46.84 -29.17 12.73
CA ILE A 97 -45.49 -29.74 12.64
C ILE A 97 -44.51 -28.76 13.28
N SER A 98 -43.62 -29.26 14.13
CA SER A 98 -42.50 -28.50 14.67
C SER A 98 -41.21 -29.26 14.36
N LEU A 99 -40.27 -28.60 13.70
CA LEU A 99 -38.96 -29.13 13.36
C LEU A 99 -37.91 -28.23 14.02
N SER A 100 -37.18 -28.79 14.98
CA SER A 100 -36.05 -28.10 15.62
C SER A 100 -34.75 -28.77 15.18
N GLN A 101 -33.75 -27.97 14.82
CA GLN A 101 -32.42 -28.50 14.56
C GLN A 101 -31.79 -28.97 15.88
N THR A 102 -31.12 -30.13 15.88
CA THR A 102 -30.39 -30.57 17.06
C THR A 102 -29.15 -29.69 17.25
N PRO A 103 -28.93 -29.09 18.44
CA PRO A 103 -27.79 -28.23 18.68
C PRO A 103 -26.49 -29.02 18.54
N GLN A 104 -25.57 -28.47 17.76
CA GLN A 104 -24.22 -28.97 17.58
C GLN A 104 -23.24 -28.19 18.47
N SER A 105 -22.02 -28.71 18.62
CA SER A 105 -20.98 -28.08 19.45
C SER A 105 -20.58 -26.67 18.99
N ASN A 106 -20.83 -26.32 17.73
CA ASN A 106 -20.57 -25.02 17.14
C ASN A 106 -21.81 -24.11 17.03
N THR A 107 -22.99 -24.55 17.50
CA THR A 107 -24.22 -23.75 17.42
C THR A 107 -24.08 -22.46 18.21
N ASN A 108 -23.53 -22.51 19.43
CA ASN A 108 -23.11 -21.30 20.15
C ASN A 108 -21.60 -21.09 20.03
N MET A 109 -21.18 -20.30 19.04
CA MET A 109 -19.77 -19.92 18.84
C MET A 109 -19.19 -19.06 19.98
N TRP A 110 -20.03 -18.51 20.87
CA TRP A 110 -19.64 -17.66 21.99
C TRP A 110 -19.50 -18.41 23.31
N SER A 111 -19.85 -19.69 23.34
CA SER A 111 -19.71 -20.53 24.55
C SER A 111 -18.25 -20.81 24.92
N ARG A 112 -17.35 -20.79 23.93
CA ARG A 112 -15.92 -20.97 24.12
C ARG A 112 -15.14 -19.80 23.53
N PHE A 113 -14.08 -19.40 24.24
CA PHE A 113 -13.30 -18.24 23.87
C PHE A 113 -12.56 -18.42 22.53
N ASP A 114 -12.08 -19.62 22.22
CA ASP A 114 -11.42 -19.93 20.95
C ASP A 114 -12.33 -19.69 19.73
N TYR A 115 -13.59 -20.11 19.82
CA TYR A 115 -14.59 -19.85 18.78
C TYR A 115 -15.04 -18.40 18.72
N SER A 116 -15.05 -17.66 19.84
CA SER A 116 -15.40 -16.23 19.84
C SER A 116 -14.41 -15.35 19.06
N ILE A 117 -13.11 -15.71 19.09
CA ILE A 117 -12.08 -15.02 18.30
C ILE A 117 -12.34 -15.24 16.81
N LEU A 118 -12.61 -16.50 16.43
CA LEU A 118 -12.91 -16.86 15.05
C LEU A 118 -14.20 -16.18 14.55
N ALA A 119 -15.25 -16.16 15.38
CA ALA A 119 -16.52 -15.50 15.07
C ALA A 119 -16.33 -13.99 14.87
N THR A 120 -15.53 -13.33 15.71
CA THR A 120 -15.25 -11.90 15.59
C THR A 120 -14.37 -11.59 14.37
N TYR A 121 -13.43 -12.48 14.02
CA TYR A 121 -12.66 -12.35 12.78
C TYR A 121 -13.57 -12.40 11.54
N PHE A 122 -14.60 -13.24 11.52
CA PHE A 122 -15.56 -13.30 10.41
C PHE A 122 -16.33 -11.99 10.20
N PHE A 123 -16.48 -11.16 11.23
CA PHE A 123 -17.11 -9.84 11.09
C PHE A 123 -16.31 -8.83 10.26
N LEU A 124 -15.02 -9.08 10.03
CA LEU A 124 -14.19 -8.19 9.21
C LEU A 124 -14.60 -8.15 7.73
N GLY A 125 -15.33 -9.17 7.25
CA GLY A 125 -15.79 -9.19 5.85
C GLY A 125 -16.48 -10.45 5.35
N ILE A 126 -16.73 -11.44 6.21
CA ILE A 126 -17.40 -12.70 5.81
C ILE A 126 -18.90 -12.61 6.11
N GLY A 127 -19.28 -12.31 7.36
CA GLY A 127 -20.70 -12.27 7.72
C GLY A 127 -20.95 -12.25 9.23
N TRP A 128 -22.20 -12.00 9.60
CA TRP A 128 -22.64 -11.78 10.99
C TRP A 128 -23.49 -12.94 11.57
N ASP A 129 -23.50 -14.08 10.90
CA ASP A 129 -24.39 -15.22 11.19
C ASP A 129 -24.27 -15.72 12.64
N SER A 130 -23.07 -15.59 13.22
CA SER A 130 -22.80 -15.97 14.62
C SER A 130 -23.53 -15.10 15.64
N VAL A 131 -24.02 -13.91 15.28
CA VAL A 131 -24.72 -12.98 16.18
C VAL A 131 -26.16 -12.73 15.76
N THR A 132 -26.51 -12.80 14.47
CA THR A 132 -27.89 -12.62 13.99
C THR A 132 -28.86 -13.70 14.47
N THR A 133 -28.34 -14.84 14.91
CA THR A 133 -29.10 -15.95 15.49
C THR A 133 -29.59 -15.63 16.92
N PHE A 134 -29.04 -14.60 17.57
CA PHE A 134 -29.38 -14.22 18.93
C PHE A 134 -30.58 -13.27 18.97
N ASN A 135 -31.35 -13.35 20.06
CA ASN A 135 -32.41 -12.39 20.29
C ASN A 135 -31.84 -10.96 20.42
N PRO A 136 -32.46 -9.97 19.76
CA PRO A 136 -31.93 -8.62 19.70
C PRO A 136 -31.93 -7.95 21.08
N ASN A 137 -30.74 -7.64 21.58
CA ASN A 137 -30.52 -6.79 22.75
C ASN A 137 -29.88 -5.47 22.31
N THR A 138 -30.27 -4.35 22.92
CA THR A 138 -29.69 -3.02 22.67
C THR A 138 -28.16 -3.03 22.82
N ALA A 139 -27.63 -3.74 23.81
CA ALA A 139 -26.18 -3.85 24.02
C ALA A 139 -25.47 -4.56 22.85
N LEU A 140 -26.10 -5.59 22.28
CA LEU A 140 -25.57 -6.36 21.16
C LEU A 140 -25.48 -5.50 19.90
N TYR A 141 -26.56 -4.77 19.57
CA TYR A 141 -26.55 -3.86 18.43
C TYR A 141 -25.52 -2.74 18.58
N LEU A 142 -25.37 -2.19 19.78
CA LEU A 142 -24.35 -1.17 20.03
C LEU A 142 -22.94 -1.69 19.78
N MET A 143 -22.63 -2.91 20.24
CA MET A 143 -21.33 -3.55 19.96
C MET A 143 -21.12 -3.82 18.47
N MET A 144 -22.15 -4.27 17.74
CA MET A 144 -22.06 -4.50 16.29
C MET A 144 -21.77 -3.20 15.53
N VAL A 145 -22.49 -2.12 15.85
CA VAL A 145 -22.29 -0.81 15.22
C VAL A 145 -20.89 -0.28 15.54
N LEU A 146 -20.46 -0.37 16.80
CA LEU A 146 -19.14 0.08 17.23
C LEU A 146 -18.02 -0.71 16.55
N PHE A 147 -18.13 -2.04 16.47
CA PHE A 147 -17.16 -2.89 15.77
C PHE A 147 -17.09 -2.54 14.29
N SER A 148 -18.25 -2.42 13.63
CA SER A 148 -18.33 -2.06 12.21
C SER A 148 -17.65 -0.72 11.92
N LEU A 149 -17.92 0.29 12.75
CA LEU A 149 -17.30 1.61 12.62
C LEU A 149 -15.79 1.52 12.79
N VAL A 150 -15.31 0.95 13.89
CA VAL A 150 -13.87 0.96 14.23
C VAL A 150 -13.06 0.02 13.34
N ALA A 151 -13.47 -1.23 13.22
CA ALA A 151 -12.68 -2.25 12.52
C ALA A 151 -12.88 -2.20 10.99
N VAL A 152 -14.14 -2.22 10.54
CA VAL A 152 -14.45 -2.35 9.11
C VAL A 152 -14.34 -1.00 8.40
N ILE A 153 -14.97 0.05 8.91
CA ILE A 153 -15.01 1.34 8.23
C ILE A 153 -13.71 2.13 8.44
N LEU A 154 -13.19 2.20 9.66
CA LEU A 154 -11.97 2.98 9.92
C LEU A 154 -10.71 2.17 9.60
N LEU A 155 -10.45 1.09 10.32
CA LEU A 155 -9.15 0.40 10.24
C LEU A 155 -8.91 -0.28 8.89
N LEU A 156 -9.90 -0.97 8.32
CA LEU A 156 -9.71 -1.64 7.03
C LEU A 156 -9.48 -0.62 5.90
N ASN A 157 -10.22 0.50 5.90
CA ASN A 157 -10.01 1.55 4.90
C ASN A 157 -8.64 2.25 5.08
N ILE A 158 -8.21 2.50 6.31
CA ILE A 158 -6.85 3.00 6.59
C ILE A 158 -5.80 1.98 6.14
N LEU A 159 -6.02 0.68 6.38
CA LEU A 159 -5.13 -0.39 5.95
C LEU A 159 -4.99 -0.45 4.43
N ILE A 160 -6.10 -0.36 3.70
CA ILE A 160 -6.09 -0.32 2.22
C ILE A 160 -5.36 0.94 1.73
N GLY A 161 -5.62 2.10 2.34
CA GLY A 161 -4.94 3.36 2.01
C GLY A 161 -3.43 3.26 2.21
N LEU A 162 -3.00 2.75 3.37
CA LEU A 162 -1.59 2.57 3.71
C LEU A 162 -0.91 1.55 2.80
N ILE A 163 -1.55 0.41 2.52
CA ILE A 163 -1.02 -0.59 1.58
C ILE A 163 -0.81 0.06 0.21
N THR A 164 -1.76 0.86 -0.26
CA THR A 164 -1.67 1.54 -1.57
C THR A 164 -0.50 2.52 -1.60
N GLU A 165 -0.37 3.36 -0.57
CA GLU A 165 0.71 4.33 -0.45
C GLU A 165 2.08 3.65 -0.40
N VAL A 166 2.24 2.68 0.51
CA VAL A 166 3.50 1.94 0.68
C VAL A 166 3.84 1.15 -0.58
N PHE A 167 2.86 0.53 -1.23
CA PHE A 167 3.05 -0.17 -2.50
C PHE A 167 3.59 0.77 -3.58
N SER A 168 3.01 1.97 -3.72
CA SER A 168 3.46 2.95 -4.71
C SER A 168 4.88 3.45 -4.45
N ALA A 169 5.23 3.68 -3.17
CA ALA A 169 6.57 4.08 -2.75
C ALA A 169 7.60 2.97 -3.01
N SER A 170 7.28 1.73 -2.63
CA SER A 170 8.12 0.55 -2.87
C SER A 170 8.23 0.20 -4.35
N LEU A 171 7.30 0.59 -5.22
CA LEU A 171 7.45 0.39 -6.67
C LEU A 171 8.56 1.27 -7.26
N ARG A 172 8.67 2.53 -6.79
CA ARG A 172 9.72 3.48 -7.21
C ARG A 172 11.10 3.04 -6.71
N ALA A 173 11.18 2.62 -5.45
CA ALA A 173 12.40 2.10 -4.84
C ALA A 173 12.67 0.61 -5.15
N GLY A 174 11.73 -0.09 -5.78
CA GLY A 174 11.70 -1.56 -5.85
C GLY A 174 12.88 -2.18 -6.59
N ARG A 175 13.46 -1.46 -7.56
CA ARG A 175 14.69 -1.91 -8.22
C ARG A 175 15.89 -1.89 -7.27
N GLN A 176 16.03 -0.85 -6.45
CA GLN A 176 17.10 -0.74 -5.47
C GLN A 176 16.90 -1.75 -4.33
N ALA A 177 15.67 -1.88 -3.85
CA ALA A 177 15.30 -2.86 -2.82
C ALA A 177 15.59 -4.30 -3.29
N TRP A 178 15.23 -4.64 -4.53
CA TRP A 178 15.53 -5.95 -5.12
C TRP A 178 17.04 -6.18 -5.31
N LEU A 179 17.78 -5.19 -5.81
CA LEU A 179 19.24 -5.32 -5.97
C LEU A 179 19.93 -5.54 -4.61
N ARG A 180 19.49 -4.85 -3.56
CA ARG A 180 19.98 -5.03 -2.20
C ARG A 180 19.69 -6.42 -1.66
N GLN A 181 18.45 -6.90 -1.77
CA GLN A 181 18.07 -8.26 -1.35
C GLN A 181 18.83 -9.33 -2.12
N ARG A 182 19.08 -9.12 -3.41
CA ARG A 182 19.86 -10.03 -4.23
C ARG A 182 21.33 -10.06 -3.80
N ALA A 183 21.92 -8.91 -3.50
CA ALA A 183 23.29 -8.83 -2.99
C ALA A 183 23.43 -9.51 -1.61
N GLU A 184 22.46 -9.30 -0.72
CA GLU A 184 22.40 -9.96 0.59
C GLU A 184 22.33 -11.50 0.45
N LEU A 185 21.47 -12.01 -0.44
CA LEU A 185 21.36 -13.44 -0.72
C LEU A 185 22.67 -14.02 -1.30
N ILE A 186 23.35 -13.28 -2.18
CA ILE A 186 24.64 -13.72 -2.72
C ILE A 186 25.70 -13.75 -1.61
N ALA A 187 25.79 -12.70 -0.78
CA ALA A 187 26.74 -12.65 0.33
C ALA A 187 26.51 -13.78 1.36
N GLU A 188 25.25 -14.10 1.68
CA GLU A 188 24.92 -15.24 2.54
C GLU A 188 25.39 -16.57 1.92
N LEU A 189 25.11 -16.80 0.63
CA LEU A 189 25.57 -18.00 -0.07
C LEU A 189 27.10 -18.09 -0.09
N GLU A 190 27.79 -16.97 -0.32
CA GLU A 190 29.25 -16.93 -0.31
C GLU A 190 29.82 -17.25 1.08
N LEU A 191 29.16 -16.80 2.14
CA LEU A 191 29.59 -17.03 3.52
C LEU A 191 29.35 -18.48 3.96
N PHE A 192 28.22 -19.10 3.60
CA PHE A 192 27.80 -20.40 4.12
C PHE A 192 28.13 -21.59 3.20
N MET A 193 28.17 -21.39 1.88
CA MET A 193 28.34 -22.49 0.91
C MET A 193 29.75 -22.58 0.31
N LEU A 194 30.53 -21.50 0.31
CA LEU A 194 31.89 -21.50 -0.26
C LEU A 194 32.95 -21.80 0.80
N SER A 195 33.86 -22.71 0.47
CA SER A 195 35.08 -22.96 1.25
C SER A 195 36.07 -21.77 1.16
N PRO A 196 37.00 -21.62 2.12
CA PRO A 196 37.96 -20.52 2.12
C PRO A 196 38.78 -20.41 0.81
N SER A 197 39.14 -21.55 0.22
CA SER A 197 39.90 -21.60 -1.04
C SER A 197 39.09 -21.12 -2.25
N GLN A 198 37.78 -21.41 -2.28
CA GLN A 198 36.90 -20.96 -3.37
C GLN A 198 36.65 -19.45 -3.34
N ARG A 199 36.68 -18.82 -2.16
CA ARG A 199 36.54 -17.36 -2.00
C ARG A 199 37.77 -16.57 -2.48
N GLN A 200 38.91 -17.25 -2.63
CA GLN A 200 40.14 -16.65 -3.13
C GLN A 200 40.35 -16.92 -4.63
N HIS A 201 39.38 -17.58 -5.28
CA HIS A 201 39.50 -17.94 -6.69
C HIS A 201 39.40 -16.69 -7.59
N PRO A 202 40.44 -16.33 -8.36
CA PRO A 202 40.49 -15.08 -9.13
C PRO A 202 39.37 -14.96 -10.17
N ASP A 203 38.91 -16.09 -10.73
CA ASP A 203 37.87 -16.09 -11.77
C ASP A 203 36.44 -15.89 -11.21
N TRP A 204 36.22 -16.23 -9.94
CA TRP A 204 34.89 -16.08 -9.31
C TRP A 204 34.79 -14.76 -8.54
N PHE A 205 35.92 -14.31 -7.99
CA PHE A 205 36.06 -13.06 -7.25
C PHE A 205 37.12 -12.17 -7.90
N PRO A 206 36.77 -11.45 -8.99
CA PRO A 206 37.71 -10.58 -9.66
C PRO A 206 38.14 -9.44 -8.73
N HIS A 207 39.43 -9.13 -8.72
CA HIS A 207 39.99 -8.05 -7.88
C HIS A 207 39.60 -6.65 -8.38
N LEU A 208 39.16 -6.53 -9.64
CA LEU A 208 38.82 -5.26 -10.28
C LEU A 208 37.45 -5.36 -10.94
N VAL A 209 36.54 -4.46 -10.55
CA VAL A 209 35.23 -4.27 -11.19
C VAL A 209 35.20 -2.88 -11.80
N TYR A 210 35.24 -2.78 -13.13
CA TYR A 210 35.09 -1.52 -13.84
C TYR A 210 33.66 -1.36 -14.38
N TYR A 211 33.08 -0.19 -14.15
CA TYR A 211 31.76 0.18 -14.67
C TYR A 211 31.95 1.24 -15.75
N GLU A 212 31.72 0.85 -17.00
CA GLU A 212 31.71 1.78 -18.12
C GLU A 212 30.32 2.40 -18.25
N ALA A 213 30.26 3.73 -18.22
CA ALA A 213 29.01 4.47 -18.36
C ALA A 213 29.17 5.60 -19.37
N HIS A 214 28.18 5.76 -20.24
CA HIS A 214 28.13 6.86 -21.18
C HIS A 214 28.03 8.20 -20.44
N SER A 215 28.69 9.25 -20.96
CA SER A 215 28.67 10.61 -20.35
C SER A 215 27.25 11.09 -20.08
N ASP A 216 26.32 10.78 -21.00
CA ASP A 216 24.93 11.22 -20.90
C ASP A 216 24.18 10.50 -19.78
N THR A 217 24.49 9.22 -19.55
CA THR A 217 23.95 8.44 -18.45
C THR A 217 24.41 9.03 -17.11
N ILE A 218 25.70 9.41 -17.01
CA ILE A 218 26.28 10.04 -15.82
C ILE A 218 25.63 11.40 -15.54
N LYS A 219 25.45 12.25 -16.56
CA LYS A 219 24.78 13.55 -16.42
C LYS A 219 23.32 13.40 -15.95
N ASN A 220 22.60 12.43 -16.51
CA ASN A 220 21.21 12.17 -16.14
C ASN A 220 21.07 11.63 -14.71
N TRP A 221 22.00 10.77 -14.27
CA TRP A 221 22.05 10.31 -12.88
C TRP A 221 22.42 11.42 -11.91
N ARG A 222 23.43 12.23 -12.25
CA ARG A 222 23.83 13.40 -11.46
C ARG A 222 22.66 14.37 -11.28
N ARG A 223 21.91 14.65 -12.36
CA ARG A 223 20.70 15.48 -12.29
C ARG A 223 19.64 14.89 -11.36
N ARG A 224 19.42 13.57 -11.40
CA ARG A 224 18.46 12.89 -10.52
C ARG A 224 18.87 12.95 -9.05
N LEU A 225 20.14 12.70 -8.74
CA LEU A 225 20.66 12.80 -7.38
C LEU A 225 20.51 14.21 -6.82
N TYR A 226 20.85 15.24 -7.61
CA TYR A 226 20.64 16.63 -7.18
C TYR A 226 19.16 16.97 -6.91
N LEU A 227 18.24 16.45 -7.73
CA LEU A 227 16.79 16.66 -7.54
C LEU A 227 16.24 15.92 -6.31
N GLU A 228 16.80 14.76 -6.00
CA GLU A 228 16.40 13.93 -4.85
C GLU A 228 16.99 14.47 -3.54
N GLU A 229 18.24 14.95 -3.56
CA GLU A 229 18.94 15.58 -2.43
C GLU A 229 18.42 16.99 -2.09
N MET A 230 17.91 17.73 -3.10
CA MET A 230 17.19 18.99 -2.87
C MET A 230 15.81 18.81 -2.24
N GLY A 231 15.32 17.58 -2.05
CA GLY A 231 14.13 17.23 -1.27
C GLY A 231 12.96 18.20 -1.42
N GLU A 232 12.01 17.90 -2.32
CA GLU A 232 10.67 18.52 -2.28
C GLU A 232 10.63 20.06 -2.36
N LEU A 233 11.73 20.74 -2.71
CA LEU A 233 11.69 22.17 -3.03
C LEU A 233 11.28 22.35 -4.49
N ASP A 234 9.98 22.54 -4.66
CA ASP A 234 9.24 22.92 -5.87
C ASP A 234 10.08 22.99 -7.16
N ALA A 235 10.25 21.84 -7.82
CA ALA A 235 10.88 21.78 -9.14
C ALA A 235 10.17 22.71 -10.14
N ASP A 236 8.88 23.01 -9.92
CA ASP A 236 8.12 23.99 -10.69
C ASP A 236 8.47 25.44 -10.32
N PHE A 237 8.91 25.74 -9.09
CA PHE A 237 9.46 27.05 -8.70
C PHE A 237 10.76 27.32 -9.44
N VAL A 238 11.72 26.40 -9.35
CA VAL A 238 13.03 26.55 -10.02
C VAL A 238 12.85 26.65 -11.54
N ARG A 239 11.91 25.89 -12.12
CA ARG A 239 11.58 25.97 -13.54
C ARG A 239 10.91 27.29 -13.92
N ARG A 240 10.08 27.88 -13.06
CA ARG A 240 9.47 29.20 -13.26
C ARG A 240 10.51 30.31 -13.20
N GLU A 241 11.39 30.28 -12.21
CA GLU A 241 12.49 31.25 -12.07
C GLU A 241 13.46 31.18 -13.26
N LEU A 242 13.87 29.97 -13.66
CA LEU A 242 14.72 29.78 -14.85
C LEU A 242 14.06 30.28 -16.14
N LYS A 243 12.73 30.19 -16.25
CA LYS A 243 12.00 30.70 -17.39
C LYS A 243 11.94 32.23 -17.36
N GLY A 244 11.68 32.83 -16.20
CA GLY A 244 11.71 34.28 -16.00
C GLY A 244 13.07 34.88 -16.38
N VAL A 245 14.15 34.34 -15.82
CA VAL A 245 15.52 34.80 -16.14
C VAL A 245 15.84 34.65 -17.63
N LYS A 246 15.35 33.60 -18.28
CA LYS A 246 15.56 33.40 -19.72
C LYS A 246 14.80 34.43 -20.57
N ASP A 247 13.56 34.75 -20.18
CA ASP A 247 12.73 35.70 -20.89
C ASP A 247 13.30 37.13 -20.74
N ASP A 248 13.73 37.51 -19.54
CA ASP A 248 14.41 38.79 -19.26
C ASP A 248 15.69 38.96 -20.10
N LEU A 249 16.54 37.93 -20.15
CA LEU A 249 17.77 37.96 -20.97
C LEU A 249 17.47 38.16 -22.46
N ASN A 250 16.35 37.62 -22.93
CA ASN A 250 15.96 37.67 -24.33
C ASN A 250 15.39 39.04 -24.69
N ASP A 251 14.70 39.69 -23.74
CA ASP A 251 14.22 41.07 -23.87
C ASP A 251 15.38 42.06 -23.85
N GLU A 252 16.35 41.92 -22.94
CA GLU A 252 17.59 42.72 -22.95
C GLU A 252 18.35 42.58 -24.28
N LEU A 253 18.46 41.34 -24.79
CA LEU A 253 19.12 41.08 -26.07
C LEU A 253 18.38 41.76 -27.25
N LYS A 254 17.05 41.84 -27.18
CA LYS A 254 16.22 42.49 -28.19
C LYS A 254 16.37 44.00 -28.15
N GLU A 255 16.45 44.58 -26.95
CA GLU A 255 16.70 46.01 -26.75
C GLU A 255 18.09 46.41 -27.26
N ILE A 256 19.12 45.63 -26.94
CA ILE A 256 20.49 45.83 -27.45
C ILE A 256 20.52 45.74 -28.98
N LYS A 257 19.84 44.76 -29.59
CA LYS A 257 19.73 44.68 -31.05
C LYS A 257 19.04 45.89 -31.66
N GLY A 258 18.01 46.43 -30.99
CA GLY A 258 17.33 47.65 -31.38
C GLY A 258 18.25 48.87 -31.35
N MET A 259 19.00 49.05 -30.27
CA MET A 259 19.99 50.13 -30.12
C MET A 259 21.10 50.04 -31.18
N VAL A 260 21.62 48.85 -31.44
CA VAL A 260 22.62 48.62 -32.51
C VAL A 260 22.03 48.93 -33.88
N GLY A 261 20.75 48.63 -34.11
CA GLY A 261 20.01 49.01 -35.31
C GLY A 261 19.92 50.53 -35.50
N GLN A 262 19.56 51.26 -34.44
CA GLN A 262 19.51 52.73 -34.42
C GLN A 262 20.88 53.34 -34.71
N ILE A 263 21.94 52.87 -34.06
CA ILE A 263 23.32 53.33 -34.29
C ILE A 263 23.74 53.06 -35.74
N ARG A 264 23.39 51.89 -36.30
CA ARG A 264 23.66 51.56 -37.70
C ARG A 264 22.90 52.48 -38.66
N LEU A 265 21.66 52.87 -38.32
CA LEU A 265 20.87 53.83 -39.11
C LEU A 265 21.49 55.23 -39.06
N PHE A 266 21.94 55.66 -37.88
CA PHE A 266 22.63 56.93 -37.65
C PHE A 266 23.97 57.01 -38.39
N MET A 267 24.73 55.92 -38.44
CA MET A 267 25.96 55.84 -39.24
C MET A 267 25.70 55.78 -40.75
N LYS A 268 24.50 55.38 -41.19
CA LYS A 268 24.15 55.30 -42.61
C LYS A 268 23.64 56.63 -43.18
N ASN A 269 23.09 57.51 -42.34
CA ASN A 269 22.69 58.88 -42.70
C ASN A 269 23.36 59.91 -41.76
N PRO A 270 24.66 60.21 -41.94
CA PRO A 270 25.24 61.39 -41.36
C PRO A 270 24.85 62.57 -42.26
N ILE A 271 24.22 63.60 -41.69
CA ILE A 271 23.89 64.89 -42.31
C ILE A 271 22.50 64.93 -42.98
N ASP A 272 21.52 65.43 -42.21
CA ASP A 272 20.76 66.60 -42.66
C ASP A 272 20.44 67.47 -41.43
N GLY A 273 21.00 68.66 -41.41
CA GLY A 273 20.85 69.64 -40.35
C GLY A 273 19.71 70.62 -40.64
N GLY A 274 19.00 70.99 -39.57
CA GLY A 274 18.21 72.23 -39.48
C GLY A 274 16.73 72.07 -39.83
N ASP A 275 15.85 72.29 -38.83
CA ASP A 275 15.12 73.56 -38.72
C ASP A 275 14.29 73.59 -37.41
N PHE A 276 14.37 74.71 -36.68
CA PHE A 276 13.57 74.99 -35.51
C PHE A 276 12.25 75.65 -35.97
N GLY A 277 11.14 74.90 -35.92
CA GLY A 277 9.82 75.38 -36.36
C GLY A 277 8.68 75.01 -35.40
N ASN A 278 8.34 75.96 -34.55
CA ASN A 278 7.23 76.00 -33.58
C ASN A 278 5.83 75.72 -34.20
N LYS A 279 4.98 74.91 -33.53
CA LYS A 279 3.50 75.03 -33.57
C LYS A 279 2.79 74.27 -32.43
N SER A 280 2.40 75.03 -31.41
CA SER A 280 1.04 75.15 -30.85
C SER A 280 0.15 73.88 -30.68
N GLY A 281 -0.08 73.50 -29.41
CA GLY A 281 -1.37 73.68 -28.72
C GLY A 281 -2.56 72.72 -28.96
N ARG A 282 -3.17 72.31 -27.83
CA ARG A 282 -4.46 71.57 -27.60
C ARG A 282 -4.42 70.06 -27.90
N SER A 283 -4.90 69.16 -27.03
CA SER A 283 -6.18 69.23 -26.32
C SER A 283 -6.19 68.44 -25.00
N SER A 284 -6.86 69.05 -24.01
CA SER A 284 -7.72 68.47 -22.96
C SER A 284 -7.91 66.94 -22.92
N MET A 285 -7.73 66.29 -21.75
CA MET A 285 -8.73 66.12 -20.68
C MET A 285 -9.80 65.04 -20.99
N ILE A 286 -10.03 64.17 -19.99
CA ILE A 286 -11.28 63.46 -19.62
C ILE A 286 -11.37 61.94 -19.94
N SER A 287 -11.40 61.18 -18.83
CA SER A 287 -12.16 59.96 -18.43
C SER A 287 -12.60 58.95 -19.50
N VAL A 288 -12.62 57.64 -19.26
CA VAL A 288 -13.11 56.86 -18.10
C VAL A 288 -12.30 55.58 -17.99
#